data_AF-A0A533WTX6-F1
#
_entry.id   AF-A0A533WTX6-F1
#
_cell.length_a   1.000
_cell.length_b   1.000
_cell.length_c   1.000
_cell.angle_alpha   90.00
_cell.angle_beta   90.00
_cell.angle_gamma   90.00
#
_symmetry.space_group_name_H-M   'P 1'
#
loop_
_entity.id
_entity.type
_entity.pdbx_description
1 polymer ?
#
loop_
_entity_poly.entity_id
_entity_poly.type
_entity_poly.pdbx_seq_one_letter_code
_entity_poly.pdbx_strand_id
1 'polypeptide(L)'
;MGQVYEIHKYRSESFQYVVARTNKHSEDYVRSDVEKMNGMLSPGMRAECIRYVFALGTVDSMSKKAGDRGKKKEKQGVLEEGAAAN
;
A
#
# COMPACT_ATOMS: atom_id res chain seq x y z
N MET A 1 13.07 22.82 -0.40
CA MET A 1 12.63 21.44 -0.73
C MET A 1 11.69 20.99 0.37
N GLY A 2 10.39 20.89 0.12
CA GLY A 2 9.44 20.46 1.15
C GLY A 2 9.53 18.95 1.35
N GLN A 3 9.82 18.48 2.56
CA GLN A 3 9.65 17.05 2.86
C GLN A 3 8.16 16.72 2.82
N VAL A 4 7.82 15.61 2.19
CA VAL A 4 6.46 15.09 2.17
C VAL A 4 6.47 13.76 2.89
N TYR A 5 5.59 13.60 3.86
CA TYR A 5 5.43 12.39 4.63
C TYR A 5 4.27 11.59 4.07
N GLU A 6 4.45 10.28 4.00
CA GLU A 6 3.48 9.35 3.48
C GLU A 6 3.27 8.20 4.47
N ILE A 7 2.06 7.62 4.42
CA ILE A 7 1.77 6.37 5.10
C ILE A 7 1.40 5.34 4.05
N HIS A 8 2.18 4.27 3.98
CA HIS A 8 2.00 3.19 3.02
C HIS A 8 1.30 2.01 3.67
N LYS A 9 0.43 1.35 2.91
CA LYS A 9 -0.20 0.08 3.31
C LYS A 9 0.48 -1.06 2.57
N TYR A 10 0.87 -2.07 3.33
CA TYR A 10 1.42 -3.33 2.83
C TYR A 10 0.47 -4.48 3.14
N ARG A 11 0.55 -5.52 2.31
CA ARG A 11 0.03 -6.85 2.61
C ARG A 11 1.19 -7.82 2.46
N SER A 12 1.57 -8.48 3.54
CA SER A 12 2.82 -9.25 3.62
C SER A 12 4.04 -8.37 3.32
N GLU A 13 4.68 -8.57 2.17
CA GLU A 13 5.83 -7.79 1.69
C GLU A 13 5.47 -6.93 0.48
N SER A 14 4.24 -7.06 -0.04
CA SER A 14 3.79 -6.31 -1.22
C SER A 14 3.19 -4.97 -0.82
N PHE A 15 3.72 -3.91 -1.41
CA PHE A 15 3.09 -2.59 -1.37
C PHE A 15 1.70 -2.66 -2.01
N GLN A 16 0.71 -2.04 -1.37
CA GLN A 16 -0.62 -1.90 -1.94
C GLN A 16 -0.89 -0.48 -2.43
N TYR A 17 -0.88 0.49 -1.50
CA TYR A 17 -1.15 1.89 -1.84
C TYR A 17 -0.69 2.85 -0.72
N VAL A 18 -0.61 4.14 -1.07
CA VAL A 18 -0.42 5.23 -0.11
C VAL A 18 -1.76 5.57 0.51
N VAL A 19 -1.86 5.42 1.84
CA VAL A 19 -3.06 5.72 2.64
C VAL A 19 -3.24 7.21 2.79
N ALA A 20 -2.16 7.89 3.16
CA ALA A 20 -2.16 9.31 3.47
C ALA A 20 -0.85 9.94 3.04
N ARG A 21 -0.94 11.23 2.73
CA ARG A 21 0.20 12.04 2.32
C ARG A 21 0.04 13.46 2.84
N THR A 22 1.08 13.99 3.48
CA THR A 22 1.06 15.33 4.06
C THR A 22 2.43 15.99 4.00
N ASN A 23 2.45 17.29 3.71
CA ASN A 23 3.61 18.17 3.85
C ASN A 23 3.37 19.25 4.92
N LYS A 24 2.27 19.16 5.67
CA LYS A 24 1.84 20.15 6.66
C LYS A 24 2.05 19.70 8.10
N HIS A 25 2.21 18.40 8.33
CA HIS A 25 2.43 17.84 9.65
C HIS A 25 3.89 17.46 9.85
N SER A 26 4.32 17.46 11.12
CA SER A 26 5.64 16.98 11.52
C SER A 26 5.73 15.45 11.37
N GLU A 27 6.95 14.94 11.20
CA GLU A 27 7.24 13.51 11.16
C GLU A 27 6.62 12.74 12.33
N ASP A 28 6.79 13.26 13.56
CA ASP A 28 6.28 12.66 14.79
C ASP A 28 4.76 12.44 14.75
N TYR A 29 4.02 13.42 14.23
CA TYR A 29 2.58 13.33 14.08
C TYR A 29 2.18 12.19 13.14
N VAL A 30 2.89 12.04 12.01
CA VAL A 30 2.62 10.98 11.03
C VAL A 30 3.03 9.62 11.58
N ARG A 31 4.12 9.52 12.34
CA ARG A 31 4.51 8.28 13.03
C ARG A 31 3.47 7.85 14.07
N SER A 32 2.97 8.78 14.88
CA SER A 32 1.90 8.50 15.83
C SER A 32 0.63 7.98 15.13
N ASP A 33 0.32 8.51 13.94
CA ASP A 33 -0.80 8.03 13.14
C ASP A 33 -0.58 6.60 12.62
N VAL A 34 0.63 6.28 12.15
CA VAL A 34 1.01 4.92 11.75
C VAL A 34 0.85 3.94 12.91
N GLU A 35 1.29 4.29 14.11
CA GLU A 35 1.14 3.46 15.30
C GLU A 35 -0.32 3.22 15.66
N LYS A 36 -1.15 4.28 15.66
CA LYS A 36 -2.59 4.18 15.88
C LYS A 36 -3.26 3.28 14.85
N MET A 37 -2.94 3.45 13.57
CA MET A 37 -3.52 2.63 12.50
C MET A 37 -3.14 1.16 12.62
N ASN A 38 -1.88 0.84 12.95
CA ASN A 38 -1.48 -0.54 13.22
C ASN A 38 -2.17 -1.10 14.48
N GLY A 39 -2.35 -0.28 15.51
CA GLY A 39 -3.09 -0.66 16.72
C GLY A 39 -4.56 -1.00 16.43
N MET A 40 -5.20 -0.26 15.52
CA MET A 40 -6.59 -0.47 15.09
C MET A 40 -6.78 -1.64 14.12
N LEU A 41 -5.71 -2.34 13.69
CA LEU A 41 -5.85 -3.51 12.83
C LEU A 41 -6.55 -4.65 13.58
N SER A 42 -7.67 -5.11 13.03
CA SER A 42 -8.36 -6.31 13.51
C SER A 42 -7.48 -7.56 13.40
N PRO A 43 -7.71 -8.59 14.24
CA PRO A 43 -6.93 -9.83 14.24
C PRO A 43 -6.85 -10.50 12.85
N GLY A 44 -7.95 -10.50 12.08
CA GLY A 44 -7.96 -11.04 10.72
C GLY A 44 -7.03 -10.29 9.76
N MET A 45 -6.97 -8.96 9.85
CA MET A 45 -6.06 -8.16 9.03
C MET A 45 -4.59 -8.40 9.39
N ARG A 46 -4.29 -8.60 10.69
CA ARG A 46 -2.95 -8.97 11.13
C ARG A 46 -2.56 -10.37 10.65
N ALA A 47 -3.49 -11.32 10.63
CA ALA A 47 -3.29 -12.65 10.07
C ALA A 47 -3.02 -12.60 8.55
N GLU A 48 -3.61 -11.63 7.84
CA GLU A 48 -3.29 -11.33 6.44
C GLU A 48 -1.98 -10.55 6.25
N CYS A 49 -1.17 -10.41 7.30
CA CYS A 49 0.07 -9.64 7.31
C CYS A 49 -0.09 -8.19 6.82
N ILE A 50 -1.25 -7.57 7.07
CA ILE A 50 -1.47 -6.15 6.77
C ILE A 50 -0.69 -5.29 7.76
N ARG A 51 0.06 -4.32 7.26
CA ARG A 51 0.83 -3.36 8.07
C ARG A 51 0.82 -1.98 7.44
N TYR A 52 0.81 -0.95 8.28
CA TYR A 52 1.02 0.43 7.85
C TYR A 52 2.43 0.88 8.19
N VAL A 53 3.07 1.61 7.28
CA VAL A 53 4.48 1.99 7.41
C VAL A 53 4.65 3.46 7.05
N PHE A 54 5.48 4.16 7.81
CA PHE A 54 5.90 5.53 7.52
C PHE A 54 6.89 5.56 6.36
N ALA A 55 6.68 6.47 5.40
CA ALA A 55 7.56 6.66 4.25
C ALA A 55 7.77 8.15 3.94
N LEU A 56 8.88 8.45 3.24
CA LEU A 56 9.18 9.78 2.73
C LEU A 56 8.82 9.85 1.23
N GLY A 57 7.92 10.76 0.90
CA GLY A 57 7.54 11.07 -0.48
C GLY A 57 8.36 12.23 -1.06
N THR A 58 8.54 12.24 -2.38
CA THR A 58 9.14 13.36 -3.11
C THR A 58 8.07 14.38 -3.49
N VAL A 59 8.38 15.68 -3.50
CA VAL A 59 7.43 16.75 -3.89
C VAL A 59 6.84 16.55 -5.30
N ASP A 60 7.60 15.94 -6.21
CA ASP A 60 7.14 15.60 -7.58
C ASP A 60 5.97 14.60 -7.56
N SER A 61 5.99 13.65 -6.62
CA SER A 61 4.89 12.71 -6.45
C SER A 61 3.58 13.36 -5.98
N MET A 62 3.56 14.64 -5.57
CA MET A 62 2.36 15.28 -4.99
C MET A 62 1.31 15.59 -6.08
N SER A 63 1.73 15.63 -7.33
CA SER A 63 0.87 15.80 -8.52
C SER A 63 0.25 14.50 -9.04
N LYS A 64 0.77 13.33 -8.63
CA LYS A 64 0.15 12.05 -8.98
C LYS A 64 -0.96 11.74 -7.98
N LYS A 65 -2.17 12.20 -8.32
CA LYS A 65 -3.44 11.78 -7.70
C LYS A 65 -3.37 10.29 -7.31
N ALA A 66 -3.73 10.00 -6.07
CA ALA A 66 -4.01 8.67 -5.53
C ALA A 66 -5.20 8.00 -6.25
N GLY A 67 -5.02 7.70 -7.53
CA GLY A 67 -6.12 7.41 -8.45
C GLY A 67 -5.75 6.53 -9.63
N ASP A 68 -4.69 5.72 -9.56
CA ASP A 68 -4.58 4.60 -10.48
C ASP A 68 -5.28 3.37 -9.89
N ARG A 69 -6.62 3.34 -10.06
CA ARG A 69 -7.39 2.10 -10.00
C ARG A 69 -7.03 1.25 -11.23
N GLY A 70 -5.80 0.75 -11.28
CA GLY A 70 -5.41 -0.31 -12.19
C GLY A 70 -6.02 -1.63 -11.75
N LYS A 71 -7.30 -1.86 -12.06
CA LYS A 71 -7.89 -3.20 -12.08
C LYS A 71 -7.10 -4.06 -13.08
N LYS A 72 -5.99 -4.68 -12.67
CA LYS A 72 -5.48 -5.88 -13.34
C LYS A 72 -5.96 -7.10 -12.58
N LYS A 73 -7.18 -7.49 -12.94
CA LYS A 73 -7.67 -8.86 -12.78
C LYS A 73 -6.86 -9.72 -13.76
N GLU A 74 -5.58 -9.96 -13.48
CA GLU A 74 -4.84 -11.01 -14.19
C GLU A 74 -5.30 -12.34 -13.60
N LYS A 75 -6.12 -13.02 -14.40
CA LYS A 75 -6.57 -14.38 -14.19
C LYS A 75 -5.34 -15.23 -13.86
N GLN A 76 -5.37 -15.88 -12.70
CA GLN A 76 -4.63 -17.12 -12.49
C GLN A 76 -5.06 -18.09 -13.60
N GLY A 77 -4.19 -18.25 -14.60
CA GLY A 77 -4.25 -19.37 -15.52
C GLY A 77 -3.75 -20.60 -14.78
N VAL A 78 -4.68 -21.37 -14.24
CA VAL A 78 -4.47 -22.75 -13.83
C VAL A 78 -4.03 -23.56 -15.06
N LEU A 79 -3.00 -24.38 -14.86
CA LEU A 79 -2.48 -25.37 -15.79
C LEU A 79 -3.46 -26.54 -16.00
N GLU A 80 -3.52 -27.06 -17.22
CA GLU A 80 -3.65 -28.50 -17.59
C GLU A 80 -3.57 -28.54 -19.13
N GLU A 81 -2.48 -28.97 -19.76
CA GLU A 81 -2.04 -30.34 -20.05
C GLU A 81 -3.02 -31.18 -20.90
N GLY A 82 -2.52 -31.68 -22.04
CA GLY A 82 -3.08 -32.77 -22.87
C GLY A 82 -4.03 -32.31 -23.97
N ALA A 83 -4.11 -32.91 -25.16
CA ALA A 83 -3.33 -33.91 -25.87
C ALA A 83 -3.89 -33.95 -27.31
N ALA A 84 -3.01 -34.24 -28.27
CA ALA A 84 -3.20 -34.91 -29.57
C ALA A 84 -4.55 -34.92 -30.34
N ALA A 85 -4.40 -34.62 -31.65
CA ALA A 85 -4.96 -35.32 -32.83
C ALA A 85 -6.48 -35.37 -33.07
N ASN A 86 -6.95 -34.78 -34.18
CA ASN A 86 -7.12 -35.45 -35.49
C ASN A 86 -7.33 -34.40 -36.58
#